data_AF-K9VBU3-F1
#
_entry.id   AF-K9VBU3-F1
#
_cell.length_a   1.000
_cell.length_b   1.000
_cell.length_c   1.000
_cell.angle_alpha   90.00
_cell.angle_beta   90.00
_cell.angle_gamma   90.00
#
_symmetry.space_group_name_H-M   'P 1'
#
loop_
_entity.id
_entity.type
_entity.pdbx_description
1 polymer ?
#
loop_
_entity_poly.entity_id
_entity_poly.type
_entity_poly.pdbx_seq_one_letter_code
_entity_poly.pdbx_strand_id
1 'polypeptide(L)' 'MDVKLVLAVLTAVFTVCCLFFGTKNGFYDTDKYHGNGSAH' A
#
# COMPACT_ATOMS: atom_id res chain seq x y z
N MET A 1 23.13 3.03 15.91
CA MET A 1 21.80 2.39 15.99
C MET A 1 21.91 1.05 15.27
N ASP A 2 21.50 -0.05 15.89
CA ASP A 2 21.65 -1.39 15.31
C ASP A 2 20.69 -1.59 14.12
N VAL A 3 21.21 -2.06 12.98
CA VAL A 3 20.43 -2.19 11.74
C VAL A 3 19.26 -3.17 11.87
N LYS A 4 19.38 -4.22 12.69
CA LYS A 4 18.31 -5.20 12.89
C LYS A 4 17.14 -4.54 13.62
N LEU A 5 17.44 -3.69 14.60
CA LEU A 5 16.44 -2.92 15.31
C LEU A 5 15.73 -1.91 14.37
N VAL A 6 16.47 -1.21 13.52
CA VAL A 6 15.88 -0.27 12.54
C VAL A 6 14.93 -1.01 11.59
N LEU A 7 15.36 -2.15 11.06
CA LEU A 7 14.54 -2.96 10.15
C LEU A 7 13.27 -3.46 10.84
N ALA A 8 13.36 -3.98 12.06
CA ALA A 8 12.18 -4.48 12.79
C ALA A 8 11.12 -3.38 12.98
N VAL A 9 11.53 -2.17 13.36
CA VAL A 9 10.62 -1.04 13.54
C VAL A 9 10.02 -0.60 12.20
N LEU A 10 10.84 -0.45 11.16
CA LEU A 10 10.35 -0.02 9.85
C LEU A 10 9.42 -1.06 9.21
N THR A 11 9.67 -2.36 9.39
CA THR A 11 8.77 -3.40 8.91
C THR A 11 7.39 -3.29 9.58
N ALA A 12 7.34 -3.12 10.90
CA ALA A 12 6.06 -2.95 11.60
C ALA A 12 5.27 -1.74 11.09
N VAL A 13 5.94 -0.58 10.94
CA VAL A 13 5.33 0.64 10.41
C VAL A 13 4.87 0.43 8.97
N PHE A 14 5.72 -0.15 8.12
CA PHE A 14 5.43 -0.44 6.73
C PHE A 14 4.20 -1.33 6.57
N THR A 15 4.10 -2.41 7.35
CA THR A 15 2.96 -3.33 7.33
C THR A 15 1.65 -2.61 7.65
N VAL A 16 1.61 -1.81 8.72
CA VAL A 16 0.40 -1.06 9.10
C VAL A 16 0.04 -0.03 8.02
N CYS A 17 1.03 0.67 7.46
CA CYS A 17 0.82 1.59 6.35
C CYS A 17 0.26 0.88 5.12
N CYS A 18 0.77 -0.29 4.72
CA CYS A 18 0.24 -1.05 3.59
C CYS A 18 -1.22 -1.41 3.78
N LEU A 19 -1.60 -1.89 4.98
CA LEU A 19 -2.99 -2.19 5.29
C LEU A 19 -3.87 -0.95 5.23
N PHE A 20 -3.40 0.18 5.78
CA PHE A 20 -4.14 1.44 5.74
C PHE A 20 -4.33 1.96 4.32
N PHE A 21 -3.25 2.13 3.55
CA PHE A 21 -3.31 2.68 2.19
C PHE A 21 -3.99 1.73 1.20
N GLY A 22 -3.94 0.41 1.43
CA GLY A 22 -4.71 -0.56 0.66
C GLY A 22 -6.22 -0.34 0.72
N THR A 23 -6.73 0.30 1.79
CA THR A 23 -8.15 0.68 1.90
C THR A 23 -8.48 2.05 1.30
N LYS A 24 -7.46 2.85 0.93
CA LYS A 24 -7.61 4.22 0.45
C LYS A 24 -7.42 4.29 -1.07
N ASN A 25 -8.25 3.54 -1.79
CA ASN A 25 -8.33 3.64 -3.24
C ASN A 25 -9.27 4.78 -3.67
N GLY A 26 -9.21 5.17 -4.94
CA GLY A 26 -10.05 6.23 -5.49
C GLY A 26 -10.42 5.93 -6.93
N PHE A 27 -9.55 6.29 -7.87
CA PHE A 27 -9.83 6.27 -9.30
C PHE A 27 -10.37 4.91 -9.80
N TYR A 28 -9.75 3.80 -9.39
CA TYR A 28 -10.10 2.46 -9.85
C TYR A 28 -11.48 1.97 -9.41
N ASP A 29 -12.07 2.57 -8.37
CA ASP A 29 -13.41 2.22 -7.86
C ASP A 29 -14.49 3.22 -8.34
N THR A 30 -14.17 4.07 -9.32
CA THR A 30 -15.12 5.03 -9.90
C THR A 30 -15.61 4.60 -11.27
N ASP A 31 -16.77 5.12 -11.68
CA ASP A 31 -17.33 4.94 -13.03
C ASP A 31 -16.42 5.49 -14.14
N LYS A 32 -15.40 6.28 -13.79
CA LYS A 32 -14.42 6.83 -14.75
C LYS A 32 -13.37 5.79 -15.15
N TYR A 33 -13.26 4.69 -14.41
CA TYR A 33 -12.33 3.62 -14.70
C TYR A 33 -12.99 2.59 -15.63
N HIS A 34 -12.50 2.51 -16.87
CA HIS A 34 -13.04 1.65 -17.91
C HIS A 34 -12.18 0.39 -18.17
N GLY A 35 -11.26 0.06 -17.27
CA GLY A 35 -10.34 -1.08 -17.39
C GLY A 35 -10.62 -2.19 -16.37
N ASN A 36 -9.79 -3.23 -16.38
CA ASN A 36 -9.86 -4.35 -15.43
C ASN A 36 -8.70 -4.39 -14.41
N GLY A 37 -7.93 -3.31 -14.33
CA GLY A 37 -6.75 -3.20 -13.48
C GLY A 37 -5.42 -3.58 -14.15
N SER A 38 -5.41 -3.87 -15.46
CA SER A 38 -4.20 -4.30 -16.18
C SER A 38 -4.01 -3.57 -17.52
N ALA A 39 -2.77 -3.54 -18.02
CA ALA A 39 -2.47 -3.11 -19.38
C ALA A 39 -2.69 -4.29 -20.34
N HIS A 40 -3.41 -4.04 -21.42
CA HIS A 40 -3.73 -5.03 -22.46
C HIS A 40 -3.44 -4.44 -23.85
#